data_AF-A0ABD5R0D3-F1
#
_entry.id   AF-A0ABD5R0D3-F1
#
_cell.length_a   1.000
_cell.length_b   1.000
_cell.length_c   1.000
_cell.angle_alpha   90.00
_cell.angle_beta   90.00
_cell.angle_gamma   90.00
#
_symmetry.space_group_name_H-M   'P 1'
#
loop_
_entity.id
_entity.type
_entity.pdbx_description
1 polymer ?
#
loop_
_entity_poly.entity_id
_entity_poly.type
_entity_poly.pdbx_seq_one_letter_code
_entity_poly.pdbx_strand_id
1 'polypeptide(L)'
;MNWPNHVFGLGGSGKELVFELLATEWVRESMLDPASDPSGVTVTIIDTAESEREEDMKRIRRIRSAIEETEDRIADDGSVPDGIRIESRTLTDMTRFEDPIDIAGTIARRRIASKHGMDPDDWWIDADQISPNPDVDYGLSGKRSLAKALYYKASAEDENDTLATVIAPTADAEVAVLCGLGGATSGILFDLARELTRSEPTASITLFAVLPNRESSRREQANAHAALSELEYLALCRKQLFEDRILLPTDAVVRDAKRPENRFLGDALDEAFTYLFVSYYSRWRRTGTEHAGSRPSRGLFPDTPSYAPFVVGVPQILRYAVEETRDGREPAVPEETESVPPKEDPSPYATLIRPGSPSHPAEPRHPEESRRFDATDEDERLRERLDALADRACDATYSGLRDRRLTTAMSRDERPVVGTLVSPVADRITERIDFDDVIAGISGSAPVGPDDPSAFAVESGTDRETGFVAFVGGVLLDDLRLSNEYLESYERSALAEGTDASLRHALGLEEGYYVRRRRVGCLGNRDDRSFLDDPDDRIRERVLTDRVETVELGRGGRSGSE
;
A
#
# COMPACT_ATOMS: atom_id res chain seq x y z
N MET A 1 0.56 -8.96 18.92
CA MET A 1 0.10 -7.85 18.04
C MET A 1 -1.03 -8.37 17.15
N ASN A 2 -1.81 -7.51 16.49
CA ASN A 2 -2.76 -7.99 15.48
C ASN A 2 -2.14 -7.91 14.09
N TRP A 3 -2.29 -8.98 13.32
CA TRP A 3 -1.80 -9.10 11.95
C TRP A 3 -2.92 -9.61 11.03
N PRO A 4 -2.86 -9.37 9.71
CA PRO A 4 -3.71 -10.11 8.79
C PRO A 4 -3.23 -11.57 8.70
N ASN A 5 -4.17 -12.50 8.55
CA ASN A 5 -3.86 -13.91 8.27
C ASN A 5 -3.13 -14.09 6.93
N HIS A 6 -3.48 -13.25 5.95
CA HIS A 6 -2.96 -13.34 4.59
C HIS A 6 -2.45 -11.98 4.10
N VAL A 7 -1.23 -11.95 3.56
CA VAL A 7 -0.64 -10.77 2.92
C VAL A 7 -0.30 -11.10 1.48
N PHE A 8 -0.93 -10.40 0.54
CA PHE A 8 -0.65 -10.53 -0.89
C PHE A 8 0.22 -9.38 -1.38
N GLY A 9 1.41 -9.67 -1.89
CA GLY A 9 2.27 -8.70 -2.59
C GLY A 9 2.10 -8.82 -4.10
N LEU A 10 1.54 -7.80 -4.75
CA LEU A 10 1.26 -7.81 -6.20
C LEU A 10 2.24 -6.94 -6.98
N GLY A 11 3.02 -7.59 -7.84
CA GLY A 11 4.03 -6.94 -8.70
C GLY A 11 5.18 -6.31 -7.90
N GLY A 12 6.05 -5.56 -8.59
CA GLY A 12 7.25 -4.96 -8.01
C GLY A 12 7.01 -4.19 -6.71
N SER A 13 6.16 -3.15 -6.71
CA SER A 13 5.93 -2.34 -5.49
C SER A 13 5.29 -3.14 -4.35
N GLY A 14 4.35 -4.05 -4.65
CA GLY A 14 3.73 -4.86 -3.60
C GLY A 14 4.73 -5.84 -2.98
N LYS A 15 5.59 -6.44 -3.80
CA LYS A 15 6.66 -7.35 -3.40
C LYS A 15 7.72 -6.67 -2.53
N GLU A 16 8.16 -5.45 -2.88
CA GLU A 16 9.13 -4.71 -2.07
C GLU A 16 8.59 -4.41 -0.66
N LEU A 17 7.34 -3.94 -0.54
CA LEU A 17 6.71 -3.72 0.77
C LEU A 17 6.62 -4.99 1.61
N VAL A 18 6.31 -6.13 0.98
CA VAL A 18 6.34 -7.45 1.65
C VAL A 18 7.75 -7.81 2.12
N PHE A 19 8.75 -7.61 1.27
CA PHE A 19 10.14 -7.92 1.61
C PHE A 19 10.64 -7.06 2.78
N GLU A 20 10.30 -5.77 2.81
CA GLU A 20 10.69 -4.89 3.91
C GLU A 20 10.01 -5.27 5.22
N LEU A 21 8.70 -5.56 5.20
CA LEU A 21 7.97 -6.07 6.37
C LEU A 21 8.66 -7.32 6.94
N LEU A 22 8.97 -8.30 6.09
CA LEU A 22 9.60 -9.55 6.52
C LEU A 22 11.10 -9.40 6.82
N ALA A 23 11.78 -8.39 6.30
CA ALA A 23 13.17 -8.08 6.60
C ALA A 23 13.33 -7.34 7.94
N THR A 24 12.27 -6.68 8.41
CA THR A 24 12.26 -5.99 9.70
C THR A 24 12.20 -6.99 10.86
N GLU A 25 13.21 -6.97 11.74
CA GLU A 25 13.36 -7.96 12.82
C GLU A 25 12.22 -7.95 13.84
N TRP A 26 11.93 -6.79 14.43
CA TRP A 26 10.87 -6.67 15.45
C TRP A 26 9.47 -7.03 14.89
N VAL A 27 9.27 -6.87 13.57
CA VAL A 27 8.05 -7.32 12.89
C VAL A 27 7.99 -8.85 12.85
N ARG A 28 9.08 -9.51 12.43
CA ARG A 28 9.14 -10.98 12.43
C ARG A 28 8.92 -11.55 13.82
N GLU A 29 9.62 -11.00 14.81
CA GLU A 29 9.44 -11.39 16.22
C GLU A 29 7.97 -11.27 16.63
N SER A 30 7.33 -10.14 16.30
CA SER A 30 5.93 -9.95 16.63
C SER A 30 4.97 -10.86 15.83
N MET A 31 5.28 -11.23 14.59
CA MET A 31 4.48 -12.18 13.80
C MET A 31 4.63 -13.63 14.28
N LEU A 32 5.79 -13.98 14.85
CA LEU A 32 6.09 -15.30 15.40
C LEU A 32 5.69 -15.45 16.89
N ASP A 33 5.39 -14.34 17.56
CA ASP A 33 4.90 -14.32 18.95
C ASP A 33 3.57 -15.08 19.07
N PRO A 34 3.50 -16.16 19.86
CA PRO A 34 2.27 -16.96 20.06
C PRO A 34 1.12 -16.19 20.72
N ALA A 35 1.39 -15.02 21.30
CA ALA A 35 0.39 -14.11 21.83
C ALA A 35 -0.21 -13.18 20.75
N SER A 36 0.26 -13.25 19.50
CA SER A 36 -0.33 -12.54 18.37
C SER A 36 -1.62 -13.20 17.88
N ASP A 37 -2.50 -12.37 17.33
CA ASP A 37 -3.78 -12.79 16.76
C ASP A 37 -3.85 -12.28 15.33
N PRO A 38 -4.01 -13.14 14.32
CA PRO A 38 -4.14 -14.60 14.36
C PRO A 38 -2.82 -15.33 14.61
N SER A 39 -2.92 -16.63 14.92
CA SER A 39 -1.76 -17.53 14.99
C SER A 39 -1.19 -17.77 13.58
N GLY A 40 -0.06 -17.14 13.28
CA GLY A 40 0.67 -17.28 12.03
C GLY A 40 0.12 -16.46 10.85
N VAL A 41 1.02 -16.23 9.88
CA VAL A 41 0.78 -15.37 8.72
C VAL A 41 1.19 -16.10 7.44
N THR A 42 0.33 -16.06 6.42
CA THR A 42 0.68 -16.52 5.07
C THR A 42 0.91 -15.32 4.17
N VAL A 43 2.08 -15.29 3.55
CA VAL A 43 2.50 -14.25 2.62
C VAL A 43 2.57 -14.85 1.22
N THR A 44 1.83 -14.27 0.29
CA THR A 44 1.77 -14.71 -1.11
C THR A 44 2.22 -13.57 -2.03
N ILE A 45 3.31 -13.78 -2.75
CA ILE A 45 3.81 -12.83 -3.76
C ILE A 45 3.37 -13.32 -5.13
N ILE A 46 2.68 -12.47 -5.90
CA ILE A 46 2.28 -12.74 -7.28
C ILE A 46 2.89 -11.67 -8.18
N ASP A 47 3.67 -12.10 -9.16
CA ASP A 47 4.31 -11.20 -10.13
C ASP A 47 4.13 -11.70 -11.57
N THR A 48 4.41 -10.82 -12.52
CA THR A 48 4.41 -11.10 -13.97
C THR A 48 5.79 -10.92 -14.59
N ALA A 49 6.76 -10.34 -13.87
CA ALA A 49 8.11 -10.07 -14.38
C ALA A 49 9.06 -11.26 -14.15
N GLU A 50 9.76 -11.69 -15.19
CA GLU A 50 10.72 -12.82 -15.11
C GLU A 50 12.13 -12.38 -14.69
N SER A 51 12.54 -11.16 -15.05
CA SER A 51 13.93 -10.73 -14.90
C SER A 51 14.38 -10.59 -13.44
N GLU A 52 13.45 -10.32 -12.53
CA GLU A 52 13.71 -10.15 -11.10
C GLU A 52 13.66 -11.48 -10.31
N ARG A 53 13.20 -12.57 -10.95
CA ARG A 53 12.91 -13.85 -10.30
C ARG A 53 14.10 -14.44 -9.54
N GLU A 54 15.30 -14.42 -10.12
CA GLU A 54 16.47 -15.00 -9.44
C GLU A 54 16.86 -14.20 -8.20
N GLU A 55 16.77 -12.88 -8.27
CA GLU A 55 17.04 -11.97 -7.15
C GLU A 55 15.97 -12.10 -6.06
N ASP A 56 14.71 -12.17 -6.45
CA ASP A 56 13.58 -12.40 -5.54
C ASP A 56 13.75 -13.71 -4.78
N MET A 57 14.10 -14.80 -5.47
CA MET A 57 14.35 -16.08 -4.81
C MET A 57 15.56 -16.05 -3.89
N LYS A 58 16.59 -15.22 -4.16
CA LYS A 58 17.70 -15.00 -3.22
C LYS A 58 17.20 -14.23 -1.99
N ARG A 59 16.38 -13.19 -2.16
CA ARG A 59 15.78 -12.43 -1.06
C ARG A 59 14.87 -13.30 -0.18
N ILE A 60 13.98 -14.09 -0.79
CA ILE A 60 13.11 -15.03 -0.07
C ILE A 60 13.92 -16.03 0.76
N ARG A 61 15.03 -16.57 0.22
CA ARG A 61 15.91 -17.47 1.00
C ARG A 61 16.53 -16.77 2.20
N ARG A 62 17.02 -15.54 2.04
CA ARG A 62 17.57 -14.75 3.18
C ARG A 62 16.50 -14.49 4.24
N ILE A 63 15.29 -14.11 3.82
CA ILE A 63 14.16 -13.87 4.71
C ILE A 63 13.80 -15.16 5.46
N ARG A 64 13.71 -16.30 4.78
CA ARG A 64 13.45 -17.60 5.43
C ARG A 64 14.51 -17.95 6.47
N SER A 65 15.79 -17.76 6.15
CA SER A 65 16.86 -17.97 7.14
C SER A 65 16.76 -17.02 8.34
N ALA A 66 16.36 -15.77 8.13
CA ALA A 66 16.13 -14.83 9.23
C ALA A 66 14.90 -15.18 10.07
N ILE A 67 13.85 -15.75 9.46
CA ILE A 67 12.68 -16.30 10.16
C ILE A 67 13.13 -17.49 11.02
N GLU A 68 13.84 -18.47 10.45
CA GLU A 68 14.36 -19.65 11.16
C GLU A 68 15.22 -19.23 12.37
N GLU A 69 16.12 -18.24 12.21
CA GLU A 69 16.91 -17.70 13.33
C GLU A 69 16.05 -17.05 14.42
N THR A 70 14.95 -16.42 14.04
CA THR A 70 14.01 -15.80 15.00
C THR A 70 13.19 -16.87 15.72
N GLU A 71 12.73 -17.90 14.99
CA GLU A 71 12.02 -19.07 15.52
C GLU A 71 12.88 -19.82 16.54
N ASP A 72 14.14 -20.11 16.21
CA ASP A 72 15.09 -20.79 17.09
C ASP A 72 15.31 -20.00 18.40
N ARG A 73 15.41 -18.68 18.31
CA ARG A 73 15.56 -17.80 19.49
C ARG A 73 14.32 -17.84 20.40
N ILE A 74 13.13 -17.75 19.82
CA ILE A 74 11.86 -17.84 20.57
C ILE A 74 11.71 -19.23 21.21
N ALA A 75 12.14 -20.29 20.51
CA ALA A 75 12.15 -21.66 21.01
C ALA A 75 13.14 -21.86 22.16
N ASP A 76 14.34 -21.27 22.08
CA ASP A 76 15.34 -21.28 23.15
C ASP A 76 14.84 -20.58 24.43
N ASP A 77 13.98 -19.57 24.28
CA ASP A 77 13.29 -18.90 25.38
C ASP A 77 12.09 -19.71 25.96
N GLY A 78 11.83 -20.90 25.41
CA GLY A 78 10.84 -21.85 25.90
C GLY A 78 9.42 -21.67 25.35
N SER A 79 9.24 -20.81 24.33
CA SER A 79 7.96 -20.59 23.64
C SER A 79 7.91 -21.39 22.34
N VAL A 80 6.72 -21.78 21.87
CA VAL A 80 6.58 -22.44 20.55
C VAL A 80 6.21 -21.35 19.55
N PRO A 81 7.11 -20.93 18.63
CA PRO A 81 6.80 -19.85 17.71
C PRO A 81 5.62 -20.20 16.79
N ASP A 82 4.84 -19.19 16.44
CA ASP A 82 3.88 -19.28 15.35
C ASP A 82 4.59 -19.37 13.98
N GLY A 83 3.84 -19.63 12.91
CA GLY A 83 4.42 -19.85 11.57
C GLY A 83 4.28 -18.67 10.61
N ILE A 84 5.36 -18.31 9.92
CA ILE A 84 5.31 -17.44 8.73
C ILE A 84 5.53 -18.29 7.48
N ARG A 85 4.50 -18.39 6.62
CA ARG A 85 4.59 -19.09 5.33
C ARG A 85 4.79 -18.08 4.21
N ILE A 86 5.78 -18.32 3.34
CA ILE A 86 6.05 -17.48 2.17
C ILE A 86 5.87 -18.29 0.89
N GLU A 87 4.90 -17.93 0.08
CA GLU A 87 4.65 -18.42 -1.27
C GLU A 87 5.00 -17.33 -2.29
N SER A 88 5.67 -17.71 -3.37
CA SER A 88 5.93 -16.81 -4.50
C SER A 88 5.56 -17.49 -5.81
N ARG A 89 4.84 -16.77 -6.67
CA ARG A 89 4.36 -17.25 -7.96
C ARG A 89 4.56 -16.18 -9.03
N THR A 90 5.33 -16.52 -10.05
CA THR A 90 5.43 -15.72 -11.28
C THR A 90 4.47 -16.30 -12.30
N LEU A 91 3.47 -15.53 -12.75
CA LEU A 91 2.40 -16.04 -13.63
C LEU A 91 2.94 -16.55 -14.98
N THR A 92 4.05 -16.00 -15.44
CA THR A 92 4.71 -16.46 -16.68
C THR A 92 5.51 -17.75 -16.50
N ASP A 93 5.85 -18.16 -15.27
CA ASP A 93 6.41 -19.50 -15.02
C ASP A 93 5.32 -20.58 -15.03
N MET A 94 4.07 -20.19 -14.75
CA MET A 94 2.92 -21.09 -14.68
C MET A 94 2.28 -21.33 -16.04
N THR A 95 2.65 -20.55 -17.07
CA THR A 95 2.03 -20.58 -18.39
C THR A 95 3.07 -20.39 -19.47
N ARG A 96 2.84 -20.95 -20.65
CA ARG A 96 3.69 -20.60 -21.81
C ARG A 96 3.22 -19.27 -22.40
N PHE A 97 4.06 -18.25 -22.47
CA PHE A 97 3.72 -16.99 -23.15
C PHE A 97 4.87 -16.48 -24.00
N GLU A 98 5.02 -17.10 -25.17
CA GLU A 98 6.06 -16.75 -26.16
C GLU A 98 5.46 -16.00 -27.35
N ASP A 99 4.19 -16.27 -27.67
CA ASP A 99 3.50 -15.72 -28.84
C ASP A 99 2.15 -15.10 -28.45
N PRO A 100 1.72 -13.96 -29.04
CA PRO A 100 0.36 -13.43 -28.89
C PRO A 100 -0.77 -14.47 -28.97
N ILE A 101 -0.64 -15.48 -29.84
CA ILE A 101 -1.63 -16.54 -30.07
C ILE A 101 -1.79 -17.43 -28.83
N ASP A 102 -0.79 -17.52 -27.96
CA ASP A 102 -0.84 -18.29 -26.71
C ASP A 102 -1.93 -17.81 -25.75
N ILE A 103 -2.40 -16.57 -25.91
CA ILE A 103 -3.47 -15.95 -25.13
C ILE A 103 -4.64 -15.57 -26.05
N ALA A 104 -4.36 -14.96 -27.18
CA ALA A 104 -5.39 -14.41 -28.08
C ALA A 104 -5.82 -15.36 -29.20
N GLY A 105 -5.18 -16.52 -29.38
CA GLY A 105 -5.56 -17.50 -30.39
C GLY A 105 -6.88 -18.19 -30.09
N THR A 106 -7.63 -18.58 -31.13
CA THR A 106 -8.96 -19.23 -31.00
C THR A 106 -8.95 -20.45 -30.07
N ILE A 107 -7.89 -21.27 -30.14
CA ILE A 107 -7.74 -22.46 -29.27
C ILE A 107 -7.49 -22.05 -27.82
N ALA A 108 -6.56 -21.12 -27.60
CA ALA A 108 -6.24 -20.60 -26.27
C ALA A 108 -7.47 -19.98 -25.61
N ARG A 109 -8.16 -19.06 -26.31
CA ARG A 109 -9.40 -18.42 -25.84
C ARG A 109 -10.45 -19.43 -25.43
N ARG A 110 -10.76 -20.42 -26.28
CA ARG A 110 -11.77 -21.43 -25.97
C ARG A 110 -11.45 -22.22 -24.70
N ARG A 111 -10.18 -22.64 -24.56
CA ARG A 111 -9.74 -23.39 -23.38
C ARG A 111 -9.82 -22.53 -22.11
N ILE A 112 -9.28 -21.31 -22.15
CA ILE A 112 -9.26 -20.40 -21.00
C ILE A 112 -10.68 -20.00 -20.60
N ALA A 113 -11.48 -19.53 -21.56
CA ALA A 113 -12.86 -19.11 -21.32
C ALA A 113 -13.72 -20.26 -20.77
N SER A 114 -13.54 -21.49 -21.28
CA SER A 114 -14.26 -22.65 -20.77
C SER A 114 -13.96 -22.97 -19.29
N LYS A 115 -12.73 -22.78 -18.80
CA LYS A 115 -12.41 -22.98 -17.36
C LYS A 115 -13.15 -21.95 -16.50
N HIS A 116 -13.27 -20.72 -16.98
CA HIS A 116 -13.86 -19.59 -16.25
C HIS A 116 -15.36 -19.40 -16.48
N GLY A 117 -16.01 -20.32 -17.22
CA GLY A 117 -17.44 -20.22 -17.53
C GLY A 117 -17.81 -19.00 -18.38
N MET A 118 -16.87 -18.51 -19.19
CA MET A 118 -17.01 -17.33 -20.05
C MET A 118 -17.22 -17.75 -21.51
N ASP A 119 -17.96 -16.95 -22.28
CA ASP A 119 -18.03 -17.13 -23.73
C ASP A 119 -16.65 -16.77 -24.34
N PRO A 120 -16.03 -17.62 -25.19
CA PRO A 120 -14.79 -17.26 -25.89
C PRO A 120 -14.87 -15.96 -26.69
N ASP A 121 -16.06 -15.55 -27.14
CA ASP A 121 -16.28 -14.29 -27.84
C ASP A 121 -16.27 -13.06 -26.91
N ASP A 122 -16.43 -13.26 -25.60
CA ASP A 122 -16.28 -12.23 -24.57
C ASP A 122 -14.78 -12.00 -24.20
N TRP A 123 -13.85 -12.72 -24.83
CA TRP A 123 -12.43 -12.49 -24.64
C TRP A 123 -11.99 -11.10 -25.13
N TRP A 124 -11.34 -10.33 -24.24
CA TRP A 124 -11.11 -8.89 -24.38
C TRP A 124 -9.76 -8.49 -24.99
N ILE A 125 -8.87 -9.44 -25.31
CA ILE A 125 -7.56 -9.15 -25.91
C ILE A 125 -7.42 -9.82 -27.28
N ASP A 126 -7.12 -9.01 -28.29
CA ASP A 126 -6.75 -9.46 -29.63
C ASP A 126 -5.22 -9.57 -29.83
N ALA A 127 -4.80 -10.42 -30.76
CA ALA A 127 -3.39 -10.76 -30.95
C ALA A 127 -2.56 -9.57 -31.47
N ASP A 128 -3.18 -8.68 -32.23
CA ASP A 128 -2.59 -7.42 -32.72
C ASP A 128 -2.35 -6.40 -31.60
N GLN A 129 -3.03 -6.55 -30.47
CA GLN A 129 -2.84 -5.74 -29.26
C GLN A 129 -1.68 -6.23 -28.39
N ILE A 130 -1.10 -7.39 -28.71
CA ILE A 130 0.06 -7.96 -28.00
C ILE A 130 1.28 -7.80 -28.88
N SER A 131 2.40 -7.37 -28.29
CA SER A 131 3.67 -7.29 -29.02
C SER A 131 4.05 -8.67 -29.56
N PRO A 132 4.53 -8.79 -30.82
CA PRO A 132 4.97 -10.08 -31.38
C PRO A 132 6.08 -10.77 -30.57
N ASN A 133 6.83 -9.99 -29.80
CA ASN A 133 7.73 -10.47 -28.76
C ASN A 133 7.29 -9.82 -27.45
N PRO A 134 6.41 -10.46 -26.65
CA PRO A 134 5.90 -9.87 -25.43
C PRO A 134 7.04 -9.66 -24.42
N ASP A 135 7.10 -8.45 -23.86
CA ASP A 135 8.09 -8.09 -22.83
C ASP A 135 7.66 -8.65 -21.47
N VAL A 136 7.99 -9.91 -21.22
CA VAL A 136 7.78 -10.58 -19.92
C VAL A 136 8.87 -10.23 -18.91
N ASP A 137 10.02 -9.73 -19.38
CA ASP A 137 11.16 -9.38 -18.51
C ASP A 137 10.83 -8.19 -17.61
N TYR A 138 10.13 -7.18 -18.14
CA TYR A 138 9.86 -5.92 -17.43
C TYR A 138 8.36 -5.67 -17.17
N GLY A 139 7.59 -6.73 -16.93
CA GLY A 139 6.21 -6.59 -16.46
C GLY A 139 5.23 -6.18 -17.57
N LEU A 140 5.23 -6.91 -18.68
CA LEU A 140 4.18 -6.90 -19.72
C LEU A 140 3.98 -5.52 -20.38
N SER A 141 5.06 -4.74 -20.51
CA SER A 141 5.02 -3.37 -21.02
C SER A 141 4.02 -2.45 -20.29
N GLY A 142 3.67 -2.78 -19.03
CA GLY A 142 2.69 -2.06 -18.24
C GLY A 142 1.23 -2.30 -18.65
N LYS A 143 0.90 -3.35 -19.42
CA LYS A 143 -0.48 -3.63 -19.85
C LYS A 143 -1.23 -4.42 -18.77
N ARG A 144 -2.14 -3.75 -18.04
CA ARG A 144 -2.93 -4.35 -16.94
C ARG A 144 -3.87 -5.45 -17.43
N SER A 145 -4.55 -5.26 -18.55
CA SER A 145 -5.44 -6.28 -19.10
C SER A 145 -4.69 -7.56 -19.47
N LEU A 146 -3.43 -7.45 -19.89
CA LEU A 146 -2.59 -8.58 -20.25
C LEU A 146 -2.16 -9.37 -19.01
N ALA A 147 -1.86 -8.70 -17.89
CA ALA A 147 -1.64 -9.37 -16.61
C ALA A 147 -2.88 -10.15 -16.17
N LYS A 148 -4.08 -9.56 -16.31
CA LYS A 148 -5.36 -10.25 -16.08
C LYS A 148 -5.51 -11.48 -16.99
N ALA A 149 -5.21 -11.34 -18.28
CA ALA A 149 -5.27 -12.47 -19.22
C ALA A 149 -4.31 -13.61 -18.85
N LEU A 150 -3.09 -13.28 -18.42
CA LEU A 150 -2.12 -14.25 -17.93
C LEU A 150 -2.60 -14.92 -16.64
N TYR A 151 -3.24 -14.20 -15.73
CA TYR A 151 -3.86 -14.78 -14.55
C TYR A 151 -4.94 -15.80 -14.91
N TYR A 152 -5.82 -15.47 -15.85
CA TYR A 152 -6.87 -16.38 -16.33
C TYR A 152 -6.26 -17.60 -17.00
N LYS A 153 -5.20 -17.41 -17.78
CA LYS A 153 -4.46 -18.50 -18.41
C LYS A 153 -3.80 -19.40 -17.37
N ALA A 154 -3.10 -18.82 -16.39
CA ALA A 154 -2.44 -19.57 -15.31
C ALA A 154 -3.43 -20.44 -14.56
N SER A 155 -4.56 -19.88 -14.16
CA SER A 155 -5.64 -20.64 -13.51
C SER A 155 -6.22 -21.74 -14.41
N ALA A 156 -6.26 -21.54 -15.74
CA ALA A 156 -6.78 -22.54 -16.67
C ALA A 156 -5.79 -23.67 -17.02
N GLU A 157 -4.48 -23.40 -16.98
CA GLU A 157 -3.42 -24.37 -17.23
C GLU A 157 -2.92 -25.06 -15.96
N ASP A 158 -3.33 -24.58 -14.79
CA ASP A 158 -2.97 -25.13 -13.50
C ASP A 158 -3.72 -26.45 -13.21
N GLU A 159 -3.15 -27.56 -13.69
CA GLU A 159 -3.74 -28.90 -13.55
C GLU A 159 -3.86 -29.38 -12.08
N ASN A 160 -3.06 -28.82 -11.16
CA ASN A 160 -3.03 -29.21 -9.76
C ASN A 160 -3.73 -28.21 -8.83
N ASP A 161 -4.43 -27.20 -9.38
CA ASP A 161 -5.05 -26.10 -8.65
C ASP A 161 -4.08 -25.45 -7.63
N THR A 162 -2.81 -25.37 -8.00
CA THR A 162 -1.70 -24.82 -7.20
C THR A 162 -1.90 -23.34 -6.88
N LEU A 163 -2.36 -22.54 -7.85
CA LEU A 163 -2.65 -21.12 -7.71
C LEU A 163 -3.86 -20.90 -6.79
N ALA A 164 -4.93 -21.66 -7.01
CA ALA A 164 -6.14 -21.59 -6.19
C ALA A 164 -5.83 -21.97 -4.73
N THR A 165 -4.99 -22.99 -4.51
CA THR A 165 -4.56 -23.42 -3.17
C THR A 165 -3.75 -22.34 -2.45
N VAL A 166 -2.90 -21.60 -3.17
CA VAL A 166 -2.06 -20.53 -2.61
C VAL A 166 -2.86 -19.27 -2.30
N ILE A 167 -3.97 -19.05 -3.02
CA ILE A 167 -4.84 -17.88 -2.85
C ILE A 167 -5.94 -18.13 -1.81
N ALA A 168 -6.37 -19.37 -1.62
CA ALA A 168 -7.46 -19.73 -0.74
C ALA A 168 -7.23 -19.22 0.70
N PRO A 169 -8.03 -18.27 1.18
CA PRO A 169 -7.88 -17.75 2.52
C PRO A 169 -8.47 -18.73 3.54
N THR A 170 -8.15 -18.51 4.81
CA THR A 170 -8.75 -19.24 5.94
C THR A 170 -10.12 -18.65 6.28
N ALA A 171 -10.96 -19.41 6.99
CA ALA A 171 -12.25 -18.90 7.46
C ALA A 171 -12.08 -17.60 8.28
N ASP A 172 -12.96 -16.61 8.04
CA ASP A 172 -12.92 -15.29 8.67
C ASP A 172 -11.60 -14.51 8.49
N ALA A 173 -10.83 -14.84 7.44
CA ALA A 173 -9.52 -14.25 7.18
C ALA A 173 -9.54 -12.72 7.10
N GLU A 174 -8.53 -12.12 7.72
CA GLU A 174 -8.10 -10.76 7.44
C GLU A 174 -7.00 -10.79 6.38
N VAL A 175 -7.24 -10.07 5.28
CA VAL A 175 -6.40 -10.09 4.09
C VAL A 175 -5.87 -8.69 3.81
N ALA A 176 -4.55 -8.55 3.73
CA ALA A 176 -3.88 -7.37 3.17
C ALA A 176 -3.52 -7.63 1.72
N VAL A 177 -3.81 -6.69 0.82
CA VAL A 177 -3.33 -6.69 -0.56
C VAL A 177 -2.45 -5.46 -0.76
N LEU A 178 -1.16 -5.66 -1.01
CA LEU A 178 -0.16 -4.63 -1.28
C LEU A 178 0.06 -4.55 -2.79
N CYS A 179 -0.19 -3.40 -3.41
CA CYS A 179 -0.13 -3.30 -4.88
C CYS A 179 0.29 -1.90 -5.36
N GLY A 180 1.20 -1.85 -6.34
CA GLY A 180 1.48 -0.61 -7.09
C GLY A 180 0.48 -0.39 -8.23
N LEU A 181 -0.35 0.65 -8.17
CA LEU A 181 -1.41 0.89 -9.16
C LEU A 181 -0.89 1.23 -10.56
N GLY A 182 0.37 1.68 -10.66
CA GLY A 182 1.03 1.96 -11.94
C GLY A 182 1.52 0.71 -12.68
N GLY A 183 1.69 -0.43 -12.00
CA GLY A 183 2.25 -1.65 -12.59
C GLY A 183 1.23 -2.47 -13.38
N ALA A 184 1.70 -3.34 -14.29
CA ALA A 184 0.83 -4.26 -15.03
C ALA A 184 0.11 -5.25 -14.10
N THR A 185 0.81 -5.80 -13.09
CA THR A 185 0.25 -6.79 -12.16
C THR A 185 -0.97 -6.26 -11.39
N SER A 186 -1.15 -4.95 -11.24
CA SER A 186 -2.39 -4.36 -10.70
C SER A 186 -3.65 -4.70 -11.52
N GLY A 187 -3.48 -5.25 -12.72
CA GLY A 187 -4.57 -5.77 -13.54
C GLY A 187 -5.25 -7.01 -12.96
N ILE A 188 -4.61 -7.75 -12.06
CA ILE A 188 -5.22 -8.92 -11.41
C ILE A 188 -5.98 -8.57 -10.12
N LEU A 189 -5.84 -7.32 -9.65
CA LEU A 189 -6.32 -6.86 -8.34
C LEU A 189 -7.79 -7.20 -8.09
N PHE A 190 -8.68 -6.91 -9.05
CA PHE A 190 -10.11 -7.14 -8.88
C PHE A 190 -10.48 -8.61 -8.96
N ASP A 191 -9.80 -9.39 -9.80
CA ASP A 191 -10.04 -10.82 -9.95
C ASP A 191 -9.58 -11.58 -8.71
N LEU A 192 -8.41 -11.24 -8.17
CA LEU A 192 -7.92 -11.77 -6.89
C LEU A 192 -8.91 -11.45 -5.77
N ALA A 193 -9.33 -10.18 -5.62
CA ALA A 193 -10.28 -9.80 -4.58
C ALA A 193 -11.62 -10.54 -4.71
N ARG A 194 -12.14 -10.70 -5.94
CA ARG A 194 -13.36 -11.47 -6.19
C ARG A 194 -13.18 -12.95 -5.88
N GLU A 195 -12.02 -13.53 -6.17
CA GLU A 195 -11.71 -14.94 -5.86
C GLU A 195 -11.62 -15.18 -4.35
N LEU A 196 -10.98 -14.27 -3.62
CA LEU A 196 -10.94 -14.26 -2.15
C LEU A 196 -12.35 -14.16 -1.56
N THR A 197 -13.19 -13.22 -2.03
CA THR A 197 -14.57 -13.07 -1.54
C THR A 197 -15.47 -14.25 -1.93
N ARG A 198 -15.23 -14.89 -3.09
CA ARG A 198 -15.99 -16.07 -3.52
C ARG A 198 -15.62 -17.31 -2.71
N SER A 199 -14.34 -17.48 -2.39
CA SER A 199 -13.87 -18.62 -1.60
C SER A 199 -14.27 -18.47 -0.14
N GLU A 200 -14.08 -17.28 0.46
CA GLU A 200 -14.49 -16.98 1.83
C GLU A 200 -15.28 -15.67 1.89
N PRO A 201 -16.63 -15.72 1.87
CA PRO A 201 -17.48 -14.53 1.89
C PRO A 201 -17.36 -13.65 3.14
N THR A 202 -16.80 -14.18 4.22
CA THR A 202 -16.56 -13.43 5.47
C THR A 202 -15.17 -12.82 5.55
N ALA A 203 -14.31 -13.04 4.55
CA ALA A 203 -12.99 -12.44 4.50
C ALA A 203 -13.08 -10.92 4.38
N SER A 204 -12.29 -10.22 5.20
CA SER A 204 -12.08 -8.78 5.07
C SER A 204 -10.83 -8.54 4.25
N ILE A 205 -10.93 -7.70 3.22
CA ILE A 205 -9.83 -7.38 2.32
C ILE A 205 -9.50 -5.89 2.42
N THR A 206 -8.29 -5.57 2.85
CA THR A 206 -7.75 -4.20 2.87
C THR A 206 -6.74 -4.04 1.73
N LEU A 207 -6.90 -3.00 0.93
CA LEU A 207 -5.97 -2.66 -0.13
C LEU A 207 -5.01 -1.56 0.33
N PHE A 208 -3.71 -1.82 0.25
CA PHE A 208 -2.64 -0.82 0.36
C PHE A 208 -2.06 -0.59 -1.04
N ALA A 209 -2.36 0.59 -1.59
CA ALA A 209 -2.13 0.94 -2.98
C ALA A 209 -1.04 2.01 -3.10
N VAL A 210 0.11 1.64 -3.66
CA VAL A 210 1.21 2.57 -3.95
C VAL A 210 0.89 3.37 -5.21
N LEU A 211 0.93 4.70 -5.09
CA LEU A 211 0.65 5.63 -6.18
C LEU A 211 1.95 6.05 -6.89
N PRO A 212 1.99 6.10 -8.23
CA PRO A 212 3.15 6.58 -8.97
C PRO A 212 3.36 8.09 -8.75
N ASN A 213 4.61 8.55 -8.60
CA ASN A 213 4.89 9.97 -8.46
C ASN A 213 5.00 10.68 -9.83
N ARG A 214 5.35 11.96 -9.79
CA ARG A 214 5.53 12.82 -10.98
C ARG A 214 6.64 12.34 -11.92
N GLU A 215 7.66 11.67 -11.39
CA GLU A 215 8.80 11.15 -12.15
C GLU A 215 8.56 9.74 -12.71
N SER A 216 7.44 9.10 -12.35
CA SER A 216 7.00 7.85 -12.95
C SER A 216 6.68 8.04 -14.43
N SER A 217 6.77 6.95 -15.19
CA SER A 217 6.46 6.97 -16.62
C SER A 217 4.99 7.31 -16.86
N ARG A 218 4.69 7.88 -18.04
CA ARG A 218 3.30 8.15 -18.46
C ARG A 218 2.43 6.88 -18.45
N ARG A 219 3.03 5.72 -18.72
CA ARG A 219 2.32 4.43 -18.70
C ARG A 219 1.87 4.07 -17.28
N GLU A 220 2.75 4.23 -16.29
CA GLU A 220 2.41 3.99 -14.89
C GLU A 220 1.34 4.98 -14.39
N GLN A 221 1.46 6.25 -14.76
CA GLN A 221 0.45 7.27 -14.43
C GLN A 221 -0.91 6.98 -15.08
N ALA A 222 -0.92 6.54 -16.35
CA ALA A 222 -2.15 6.13 -17.05
C ALA A 222 -2.80 4.89 -16.41
N ASN A 223 -2.00 3.91 -15.99
CA ASN A 223 -2.48 2.74 -15.27
C ASN A 223 -3.10 3.11 -13.92
N ALA A 224 -2.45 4.00 -13.16
CA ALA A 224 -3.00 4.49 -11.90
C ALA A 224 -4.33 5.23 -12.10
N HIS A 225 -4.47 6.05 -13.16
CA HIS A 225 -5.74 6.67 -13.52
C HIS A 225 -6.85 5.63 -13.73
N ALA A 226 -6.57 4.60 -14.52
CA ALA A 226 -7.52 3.53 -14.81
C ALA A 226 -7.90 2.77 -13.54
N ALA A 227 -6.92 2.35 -12.74
CA ALA A 227 -7.14 1.60 -11.49
C ALA A 227 -7.94 2.41 -10.47
N LEU A 228 -7.61 3.69 -10.27
CA LEU A 228 -8.33 4.56 -9.36
C LEU A 228 -9.77 4.84 -9.84
N SER A 229 -9.97 5.00 -11.15
CA SER A 229 -11.32 5.13 -11.74
C SER A 229 -12.17 3.89 -11.46
N GLU A 230 -11.58 2.69 -11.59
CA GLU A 230 -12.25 1.41 -11.35
C GLU A 230 -12.58 1.21 -9.86
N LEU A 231 -11.66 1.59 -8.96
CA LEU A 231 -11.87 1.56 -7.52
C LEU A 231 -12.98 2.53 -7.09
N GLU A 232 -12.99 3.76 -7.63
CA GLU A 232 -14.05 4.75 -7.37
C GLU A 232 -15.41 4.24 -7.88
N TYR A 233 -15.45 3.69 -9.10
CA TYR A 233 -16.67 3.12 -9.67
C TYR A 233 -17.26 2.01 -8.80
N LEU A 234 -16.44 1.07 -8.31
CA LEU A 234 -16.91 0.02 -7.41
C LEU A 234 -17.55 0.58 -6.14
N ALA A 235 -16.92 1.58 -5.53
CA ALA A 235 -17.45 2.23 -4.34
C ALA A 235 -18.78 2.94 -4.63
N LEU A 236 -18.85 3.72 -5.71
CA LEU A 236 -20.07 4.42 -6.15
C LEU A 236 -21.23 3.45 -6.45
N CYS A 237 -20.93 2.29 -7.03
CA CYS A 237 -21.90 1.22 -7.26
C CYS A 237 -22.24 0.41 -6.00
N ARG A 238 -21.64 0.72 -4.85
CA ARG A 238 -21.77 -0.04 -3.58
C ARG A 238 -21.40 -1.51 -3.73
N LYS A 239 -20.43 -1.81 -4.60
CA LYS A 239 -19.82 -3.13 -4.74
C LYS A 239 -18.59 -3.19 -3.83
N GLN A 240 -18.77 -3.72 -2.63
CA GLN A 240 -17.72 -3.75 -1.62
C GLN A 240 -16.81 -4.98 -1.83
N LEU A 241 -15.70 -4.78 -2.55
CA LEU A 241 -14.60 -5.77 -2.64
C LEU A 241 -13.51 -5.52 -1.60
N PHE A 242 -13.34 -4.26 -1.21
CA PHE A 242 -12.34 -3.84 -0.23
C PHE A 242 -13.06 -3.12 0.89
N GLU A 243 -12.68 -3.46 2.12
CA GLU A 243 -13.06 -2.75 3.33
C GLU A 243 -12.48 -1.34 3.27
N ASP A 244 -11.15 -1.24 3.30
CA ASP A 244 -10.43 0.01 3.10
C ASP A 244 -9.53 0.00 1.85
N ARG A 245 -9.34 1.20 1.28
CA ARG A 245 -8.49 1.49 0.12
C ARG A 245 -7.48 2.55 0.54
N ILE A 246 -6.38 2.11 1.14
CA ILE A 246 -5.32 2.97 1.66
C ILE A 246 -4.36 3.28 0.53
N LEU A 247 -4.29 4.55 0.15
CA LEU A 247 -3.40 5.08 -0.85
C LEU A 247 -2.10 5.53 -0.20
N LEU A 248 -0.98 5.17 -0.80
CA LEU A 248 0.39 5.50 -0.39
C LEU A 248 1.03 6.38 -1.47
N PRO A 249 0.96 7.72 -1.33
CA PRO A 249 1.65 8.65 -2.22
C PRO A 249 3.17 8.48 -2.15
N THR A 250 3.85 8.65 -3.28
CA THR A 250 5.32 8.53 -3.38
C THR A 250 6.00 9.84 -3.79
N ASP A 251 5.28 10.97 -3.72
CA ASP A 251 5.74 12.28 -4.20
C ASP A 251 6.94 12.82 -3.42
N ALA A 252 7.08 12.48 -2.14
CA ALA A 252 8.23 12.86 -1.34
C ALA A 252 9.51 12.08 -1.73
N VAL A 253 9.39 10.97 -2.48
CA VAL A 253 10.54 10.21 -2.99
C VAL A 253 11.08 10.90 -4.24
N VAL A 254 12.14 11.68 -4.09
CA VAL A 254 12.88 12.25 -5.23
C VAL A 254 13.86 11.21 -5.77
N ARG A 255 13.69 10.79 -7.03
CA ARG A 255 14.70 9.95 -7.72
C ARG A 255 16.00 10.74 -7.89
N ASP A 256 17.06 10.37 -7.16
CA ASP A 256 18.39 10.91 -7.44
C ASP A 256 18.95 10.26 -8.73
N ALA A 257 19.04 11.04 -9.80
CA ALA A 257 19.47 10.61 -11.13
C ALA A 257 20.91 10.04 -11.19
N LYS A 258 21.69 10.12 -10.10
CA LYS A 258 23.10 9.67 -10.03
C LYS A 258 23.30 8.23 -9.58
N ARG A 259 22.26 7.49 -9.19
CA ARG A 259 22.38 6.07 -8.80
C ARG A 259 21.55 5.16 -9.73
N PRO A 260 22.05 4.86 -10.94
CA PRO A 260 21.35 4.01 -11.91
C PRO A 260 21.25 2.53 -11.48
N GLU A 261 22.00 2.11 -10.45
CA GLU A 261 22.08 0.71 -10.00
C GLU A 261 21.08 0.38 -8.86
N ASN A 262 20.55 1.39 -8.17
CA ASN A 262 19.43 1.24 -7.23
C ASN A 262 18.14 1.67 -7.94
N ARG A 263 17.46 0.73 -8.62
CA ARG A 263 16.22 1.03 -9.36
C ARG A 263 15.07 1.57 -8.51
N PHE A 264 15.16 1.47 -7.18
CA PHE A 264 14.14 1.91 -6.24
C PHE A 264 14.78 2.66 -5.06
N LEU A 265 14.54 3.96 -4.95
CA LEU A 265 14.71 4.75 -3.71
C LEU A 265 13.53 4.43 -2.73
N GLY A 266 13.06 3.18 -2.74
CA GLY A 266 11.93 2.66 -1.98
C GLY A 266 12.24 2.51 -0.49
N ASP A 267 13.51 2.27 -0.11
CA ASP A 267 13.95 1.98 1.26
C ASP A 267 13.31 2.87 2.34
N ALA A 268 13.21 4.18 2.04
CA ALA A 268 12.66 5.18 2.93
C ALA A 268 11.15 5.04 3.20
N LEU A 269 10.36 4.80 2.14
CA LEU A 269 8.92 4.62 2.25
C LEU A 269 8.60 3.20 2.69
N ASP A 270 9.33 2.22 2.20
CA ASP A 270 9.13 0.81 2.50
C ASP A 270 9.32 0.59 4.01
N GLU A 271 10.36 1.18 4.60
CA GLU A 271 10.59 1.14 6.05
C GLU A 271 9.47 1.89 6.81
N ALA A 272 9.08 3.08 6.33
CA ALA A 272 8.03 3.86 6.97
C ALA A 272 6.66 3.17 6.85
N PHE A 273 6.44 2.41 5.79
CA PHE A 273 5.24 1.61 5.55
C PHE A 273 5.08 0.54 6.62
N THR A 274 6.16 -0.05 7.13
CA THR A 274 6.09 -1.01 8.25
C THR A 274 5.32 -0.44 9.44
N TYR A 275 5.63 0.80 9.82
CA TYR A 275 4.94 1.49 10.91
C TYR A 275 3.46 1.76 10.57
N LEU A 276 3.14 2.11 9.32
CA LEU A 276 1.76 2.30 8.87
C LEU A 276 0.96 1.00 8.88
N PHE A 277 1.55 -0.09 8.41
CA PHE A 277 0.91 -1.40 8.37
C PHE A 277 0.59 -1.89 9.78
N VAL A 278 1.55 -1.77 10.71
CA VAL A 278 1.36 -2.09 12.13
C VAL A 278 0.31 -1.18 12.77
N SER A 279 0.32 0.12 12.46
CA SER A 279 -0.67 1.07 12.98
C SER A 279 -2.09 0.67 12.57
N TYR A 280 -2.29 0.31 11.30
CA TYR A 280 -3.59 -0.10 10.78
C TYR A 280 -4.14 -1.33 11.51
N TYR A 281 -3.36 -2.41 11.58
CA TYR A 281 -3.84 -3.66 12.17
C TYR A 281 -3.91 -3.63 13.70
N SER A 282 -3.09 -2.81 14.36
CA SER A 282 -3.11 -2.68 15.83
C SER A 282 -4.32 -1.93 16.37
N ARG A 283 -4.97 -1.07 15.57
CA ARG A 283 -6.19 -0.34 15.99
C ARG A 283 -7.31 -1.29 16.45
N TRP A 284 -7.43 -2.44 15.79
CA TRP A 284 -8.52 -3.40 16.01
C TRP A 284 -8.50 -4.03 17.40
N ARG A 285 -7.33 -4.11 18.05
CA ARG A 285 -7.21 -4.66 19.40
C ARG A 285 -7.90 -3.77 20.45
N ARG A 286 -8.03 -2.46 20.22
CA ARG A 286 -8.66 -1.51 21.17
C ARG A 286 -10.19 -1.49 21.06
N THR A 287 -10.74 -1.64 19.85
CA THR A 287 -12.20 -1.56 19.64
C THR A 287 -12.92 -2.90 19.86
N GLY A 288 -12.20 -4.03 19.80
CA GLY A 288 -12.77 -5.38 19.90
C GLY A 288 -13.19 -5.85 21.30
N THR A 289 -12.75 -5.18 22.39
CA THR A 289 -13.03 -5.64 23.76
C THR A 289 -14.40 -5.24 24.31
N GLU A 290 -15.13 -4.31 23.67
CA GLU A 290 -16.36 -3.74 24.26
C GLU A 290 -17.67 -4.13 23.57
N HIS A 291 -17.65 -4.76 22.39
CA HIS A 291 -18.86 -5.05 21.60
C HIS A 291 -18.96 -6.51 21.14
N ALA A 292 -19.09 -7.43 22.10
CA ALA A 292 -19.24 -8.89 21.88
C ALA A 292 -20.60 -9.35 21.28
N GLY A 293 -21.28 -8.52 20.46
CA GLY A 293 -22.64 -8.82 19.99
C GLY A 293 -22.91 -8.62 18.50
N SER A 294 -22.10 -7.86 17.79
CA SER A 294 -22.24 -7.61 16.34
C SER A 294 -20.90 -7.09 15.83
N ARG A 295 -20.31 -7.74 14.82
CA ARG A 295 -19.01 -7.35 14.22
C ARG A 295 -19.16 -5.90 13.70
N PRO A 296 -18.60 -4.88 14.36
CA PRO A 296 -18.69 -3.52 13.85
C PRO A 296 -17.91 -3.43 12.53
N SER A 297 -18.29 -2.50 11.66
CA SER A 297 -17.54 -2.15 10.46
C SER A 297 -16.05 -1.94 10.81
N ARG A 298 -15.15 -2.73 10.20
CA ARG A 298 -13.72 -2.78 10.53
C ARG A 298 -12.89 -1.87 9.60
N GLY A 299 -13.45 -0.76 9.14
CA GLY A 299 -12.68 0.24 8.39
C GLY A 299 -12.17 1.35 9.31
N LEU A 300 -11.04 1.99 8.99
CA LEU A 300 -10.52 3.16 9.71
C LEU A 300 -11.54 4.30 9.83
N PHE A 301 -12.42 4.40 8.82
CA PHE A 301 -13.47 5.41 8.70
C PHE A 301 -14.77 4.73 8.21
N PRO A 302 -15.52 4.05 9.08
CA PRO A 302 -16.65 3.20 8.68
C PRO A 302 -17.81 3.96 8.06
N ASP A 303 -17.98 5.24 8.43
CA ASP A 303 -19.02 6.13 7.91
C ASP A 303 -18.60 6.88 6.64
N THR A 304 -17.53 6.43 5.97
CA THR A 304 -17.04 7.06 4.74
C THR A 304 -18.09 6.98 3.63
N PRO A 305 -18.48 8.11 3.02
CA PRO A 305 -19.45 8.10 1.94
C PRO A 305 -18.86 7.45 0.69
N SER A 306 -19.70 6.77 -0.10
CA SER A 306 -19.28 6.01 -1.28
C SER A 306 -18.60 6.83 -2.39
N TYR A 307 -18.78 8.16 -2.39
CA TYR A 307 -18.15 9.06 -3.37
C TYR A 307 -16.76 9.55 -2.95
N ALA A 308 -16.33 9.28 -1.71
CA ALA A 308 -15.02 9.64 -1.20
C ALA A 308 -14.32 8.41 -0.58
N PRO A 309 -14.09 7.35 -1.37
CA PRO A 309 -13.87 5.99 -0.86
C PRO A 309 -12.42 5.70 -0.43
N PHE A 310 -11.53 6.69 -0.53
CA PHE A 310 -10.11 6.48 -0.30
C PHE A 310 -9.70 6.97 1.08
N VAL A 311 -8.68 6.30 1.62
CA VAL A 311 -7.91 6.74 2.77
C VAL A 311 -6.49 7.01 2.29
N VAL A 312 -5.85 8.08 2.72
CA VAL A 312 -4.43 8.30 2.49
C VAL A 312 -3.67 7.96 3.76
N GLY A 313 -2.62 7.15 3.65
CA GLY A 313 -1.70 6.90 4.74
C GLY A 313 -0.41 7.70 4.59
N VAL A 314 -0.01 8.41 5.64
CA VAL A 314 1.18 9.25 5.67
C VAL A 314 2.13 8.75 6.78
N PRO A 315 3.03 7.81 6.47
CA PRO A 315 3.99 7.32 7.44
C PRO A 315 5.18 8.27 7.58
N GLN A 316 5.73 8.37 8.79
CA GLN A 316 6.96 9.09 9.11
C GLN A 316 7.72 8.34 10.22
N ILE A 317 9.04 8.46 10.23
CA ILE A 317 9.92 7.86 11.23
C ILE A 317 10.71 8.98 11.91
N LEU A 318 10.79 8.90 13.23
CA LEU A 318 11.70 9.68 14.05
C LEU A 318 12.83 8.77 14.51
N ARG A 319 14.07 9.00 14.08
CA ARG A 319 15.24 8.16 14.40
C ARG A 319 16.13 8.81 15.43
N TYR A 320 16.55 8.10 16.48
CA TYR A 320 17.44 8.63 17.51
C TYR A 320 18.90 8.30 17.22
N ALA A 321 19.74 9.33 17.04
CA ALA A 321 21.19 9.15 16.89
C ALA A 321 21.81 8.68 18.21
N VAL A 322 22.60 7.61 18.16
CA VAL A 322 23.45 7.17 19.26
C VAL A 322 24.86 7.68 18.98
N GLU A 323 25.47 8.40 19.93
CA GLU A 323 26.90 8.70 19.84
C GLU A 323 27.67 7.40 20.08
N GLU A 324 28.35 6.89 19.05
CA GLU A 324 29.36 5.85 19.25
C GLU A 324 30.51 6.45 20.06
N THR A 325 30.60 6.09 21.34
CA THR A 325 31.80 6.34 22.14
C THR A 325 32.98 5.67 21.45
N ARG A 326 33.87 6.46 20.86
CA ARG A 326 35.24 6.02 20.52
C ARG A 326 35.89 5.56 21.81
N ASP A 327 35.93 4.24 21.99
CA ASP A 327 36.56 3.61 23.13
C ASP A 327 38.01 4.09 23.23
N GLY A 328 38.40 4.56 24.42
CA GLY A 328 39.61 5.34 24.66
C GLY A 328 40.92 4.57 24.48
N ARG A 329 41.28 4.24 23.23
CA ARG A 329 42.66 3.98 22.84
C ARG A 329 43.27 5.26 22.28
N GLU A 330 44.36 5.71 22.91
CA GLU A 330 45.22 6.78 22.42
C GLU A 330 45.51 6.61 20.91
N PRO A 331 45.60 7.70 20.15
CA PRO A 331 45.79 7.63 18.71
C PRO A 331 47.22 7.14 18.41
N ALA A 332 47.37 5.86 18.12
CA ALA A 332 48.45 5.41 17.27
C ALA A 332 48.13 5.95 15.88
N VAL A 333 48.89 6.96 15.42
CA VAL A 333 48.83 7.49 14.06
C VAL A 333 48.95 6.35 13.05
N PRO A 334 48.00 6.20 12.11
CA PRO A 334 48.31 5.63 10.81
C PRO A 334 48.08 6.69 9.73
N GLU A 335 48.92 6.59 8.72
CA GLU A 335 48.95 7.45 7.55
C GLU A 335 47.61 7.46 6.80
N GLU A 336 47.39 8.62 6.19
CA GLU A 336 46.50 8.94 5.08
C GLU A 336 45.90 7.74 4.32
N THR A 337 44.58 7.62 4.39
CA THR A 337 43.60 7.35 3.31
C THR A 337 42.50 6.39 3.77
N GLU A 338 41.55 6.89 4.55
CA GLU A 338 40.22 6.28 4.63
C GLU A 338 39.17 7.37 4.48
N SER A 339 38.43 7.25 3.38
CA SER A 339 37.30 8.10 3.02
C SER A 339 36.28 8.11 4.15
N VAL A 340 36.07 9.28 4.74
CA VAL A 340 34.89 9.61 5.53
C VAL A 340 33.65 9.15 4.74
N PRO A 341 32.77 8.28 5.28
CA PRO A 341 31.56 7.90 4.57
C PRO A 341 30.75 9.17 4.28
N PRO A 342 30.15 9.29 3.09
CA PRO A 342 29.39 10.48 2.73
C PRO A 342 28.25 10.66 3.75
N LYS A 343 27.99 11.91 4.13
CA LYS A 343 26.79 12.29 4.90
C LYS A 343 25.57 11.67 4.20
N GLU A 344 24.97 10.66 4.80
CA GLU A 344 23.68 10.14 4.36
C GLU A 344 22.65 11.26 4.54
N ASP A 345 22.10 11.76 3.43
CA ASP A 345 20.94 12.62 3.48
C ASP A 345 19.81 11.82 4.14
N PRO A 346 19.14 12.36 5.18
CA PRO A 346 18.06 11.64 5.84
C PRO A 346 16.93 11.40 4.82
N SER A 347 16.43 10.15 4.81
CA SER A 347 15.24 9.74 4.06
C SER A 347 14.13 10.80 4.18
N PRO A 348 13.35 11.09 3.11
CA PRO A 348 12.28 12.10 3.19
C PRO A 348 11.23 11.76 4.27
N TYR A 349 11.08 10.48 4.59
CA TYR A 349 10.16 9.98 5.61
C TYR A 349 10.83 9.79 6.98
N ALA A 350 12.14 9.98 7.11
CA ALA A 350 12.87 9.81 8.37
C ALA A 350 13.49 11.12 8.86
N THR A 351 13.21 11.50 10.11
CA THR A 351 13.81 12.66 10.76
C THR A 351 14.80 12.21 11.82
N LEU A 352 16.08 12.58 11.66
CA LEU A 352 17.13 12.22 12.62
C LEU A 352 17.15 13.19 13.82
N ILE A 353 17.02 12.63 15.02
CA ILE A 353 17.25 13.30 16.30
C ILE A 353 18.71 13.17 16.69
N ARG A 354 19.42 14.29 16.79
CA ARG A 354 20.73 14.34 17.46
C ARG A 354 20.55 14.79 18.91
N PRO A 355 21.28 14.20 19.88
CA PRO A 355 21.25 14.65 21.26
C PRO A 355 21.73 16.11 21.38
N GLY A 356 21.15 16.85 22.32
CA GLY A 356 21.50 18.24 22.57
C GLY A 356 22.72 18.37 23.49
N SER A 357 23.81 18.94 22.94
CA SER A 357 25.05 19.38 23.63
C SER A 357 25.96 18.27 24.21
N PRO A 358 27.29 18.31 23.92
CA PRO A 358 28.26 17.27 24.29
C PRO A 358 28.79 17.37 25.74
N SER A 359 28.00 17.93 26.66
CA SER A 359 28.44 18.29 28.02
C SER A 359 27.89 17.40 29.13
N HIS A 360 27.26 16.28 28.80
CA HIS A 360 26.91 15.25 29.78
C HIS A 360 27.69 13.96 29.52
N PRO A 361 28.33 13.39 30.56
CA PRO A 361 29.11 12.17 30.40
C PRO A 361 28.19 11.04 29.93
N ALA A 362 28.67 10.28 28.93
CA ALA A 362 28.03 9.14 28.28
C ALA A 362 26.86 8.53 29.07
N GLU A 363 25.64 8.86 28.64
CA GLU A 363 24.40 8.29 29.15
C GLU A 363 23.98 7.06 28.31
N PRO A 364 23.18 6.14 28.90
CA PRO A 364 23.16 4.73 28.52
C PRO A 364 22.56 4.42 27.15
N ARG A 365 22.83 3.19 26.71
CA ARG A 365 22.68 2.67 25.33
C ARG A 365 21.23 2.48 24.86
N HIS A 366 20.24 2.73 25.73
CA HIS A 366 18.82 2.48 25.51
C HIS A 366 17.97 3.71 25.92
N PRO A 367 16.89 4.05 25.18
CA PRO A 367 15.93 5.08 25.58
C PRO A 367 15.28 4.78 26.93
N GLU A 368 15.08 3.49 27.22
CA GLU A 368 14.46 3.01 28.45
C GLU A 368 15.25 3.36 29.72
N GLU A 369 16.58 3.42 29.60
CA GLU A 369 17.54 3.72 30.67
C GLU A 369 18.02 5.17 30.65
N SER A 370 17.74 5.89 29.57
CA SER A 370 18.23 7.25 29.39
C SER A 370 17.41 8.22 30.22
N ARG A 371 18.09 9.13 30.94
CA ARG A 371 17.46 10.31 31.55
C ARG A 371 17.04 11.36 30.51
N ARG A 372 16.98 11.00 29.21
CA ARG A 372 16.56 11.86 28.07
C ARG A 372 15.08 12.26 28.09
N PHE A 373 14.36 11.79 29.10
CA PHE A 373 13.01 12.23 29.38
C PHE A 373 12.92 12.80 30.81
N ASP A 374 14.01 13.19 31.47
CA ASP A 374 13.90 13.75 32.84
C ASP A 374 13.89 15.29 32.85
N ALA A 375 14.12 15.94 31.69
CA ALA A 375 14.15 17.40 31.57
C ALA A 375 12.94 17.96 30.81
N THR A 376 12.30 19.01 31.35
CA THR A 376 11.17 19.72 30.73
C THR A 376 11.49 20.25 29.33
N ASP A 377 12.76 20.61 29.06
CA ASP A 377 13.24 21.06 27.75
C ASP A 377 13.23 19.93 26.68
N GLU A 378 13.25 18.66 27.08
CA GLU A 378 13.21 17.53 26.16
C GLU A 378 11.79 17.19 25.72
N ASP A 379 10.80 17.39 26.61
CA ASP A 379 9.38 17.23 26.27
C ASP A 379 8.93 18.26 25.25
N GLU A 380 9.31 19.52 25.43
CA GLU A 380 9.00 20.59 24.49
C GLU A 380 9.62 20.31 23.12
N ARG A 381 10.87 19.83 23.08
CA ARG A 381 11.54 19.42 21.83
C ARG A 381 10.91 18.21 21.17
N LEU A 382 10.46 17.22 21.94
CA LEU A 382 9.79 16.05 21.38
C LEU A 382 8.43 16.46 20.83
N ARG A 383 7.68 17.30 21.54
CA ARG A 383 6.41 17.86 21.07
C ARG A 383 6.59 18.66 19.79
N GLU A 384 7.55 19.60 19.74
CA GLU A 384 7.87 20.37 18.51
C GLU A 384 8.15 19.45 17.30
N ARG A 385 8.77 18.30 17.53
CA ARG A 385 9.07 17.34 16.46
C ARG A 385 7.84 16.54 16.05
N LEU A 386 7.02 16.10 17.00
CA LEU A 386 5.75 15.43 16.71
C LEU A 386 4.81 16.38 15.97
N ASP A 387 4.73 17.65 16.38
CA ASP A 387 4.00 18.71 15.66
C ASP A 387 4.54 18.87 14.23
N ALA A 388 5.87 18.92 14.05
CA ALA A 388 6.47 19.00 12.71
C ALA A 388 6.23 17.75 11.85
N LEU A 389 6.13 16.56 12.44
CA LEU A 389 5.75 15.33 11.71
C LEU A 389 4.25 15.32 11.37
N ALA A 390 3.42 15.80 12.29
CA ALA A 390 1.99 15.96 12.07
C ALA A 390 1.71 16.99 10.95
N ASP A 391 2.47 18.09 10.89
CA ASP A 391 2.41 19.07 9.79
C ASP A 391 2.69 18.44 8.42
N ARG A 392 3.53 17.39 8.35
CA ARG A 392 3.76 16.65 7.10
C ARG A 392 2.51 15.89 6.64
N ALA A 393 1.61 15.49 7.53
CA ALA A 393 0.32 14.94 7.14
C ALA A 393 -0.56 15.96 6.38
N CYS A 394 -0.33 17.26 6.60
CA CYS A 394 -0.98 18.34 5.86
C CYS A 394 -0.22 18.75 4.59
N ASP A 395 1.08 18.43 4.49
CA ASP A 395 1.89 18.75 3.32
C ASP A 395 1.51 17.87 2.13
N ALA A 396 1.13 18.51 1.02
CA ALA A 396 0.72 17.87 -0.23
C ALA A 396 1.80 16.96 -0.86
N THR A 397 3.06 17.08 -0.44
CA THR A 397 4.19 16.27 -0.89
C THR A 397 4.22 14.90 -0.22
N TYR A 398 3.79 14.82 1.03
CA TYR A 398 3.74 13.59 1.80
C TYR A 398 2.36 12.94 1.73
N SER A 399 1.30 13.75 1.88
CA SER A 399 -0.08 13.28 1.79
C SER A 399 -0.54 13.02 0.35
N GLY A 400 0.12 13.60 -0.65
CA GLY A 400 -0.36 13.51 -2.04
C GLY A 400 -1.76 14.11 -2.23
N LEU A 401 -2.24 14.92 -1.28
CA LEU A 401 -3.55 15.55 -1.30
C LEU A 401 -3.44 17.03 -1.70
N ARG A 402 -4.47 17.55 -2.37
CA ARG A 402 -4.66 18.99 -2.59
C ARG A 402 -5.17 19.64 -1.30
N ASP A 403 -4.90 20.94 -1.17
CA ASP A 403 -5.30 21.74 0.00
C ASP A 403 -6.81 21.70 0.25
N ARG A 404 -7.18 20.97 1.30
CA ARG A 404 -8.46 21.06 2.01
C ARG A 404 -8.18 20.88 3.48
N ARG A 405 -9.01 21.48 4.33
CA ARG A 405 -8.84 21.38 5.78
C ARG A 405 -9.00 19.93 6.24
N LEU A 406 -8.16 19.52 7.18
CA LEU A 406 -8.38 18.31 7.95
C LEU A 406 -9.35 18.60 9.11
N THR A 407 -9.93 17.57 9.69
CA THR A 407 -10.86 17.59 10.83
C THR A 407 -10.76 16.24 11.55
N THR A 408 -11.23 16.11 12.78
CA THR A 408 -11.33 14.81 13.50
C THR A 408 -12.65 14.10 13.22
N ALA A 409 -13.66 14.81 12.68
CA ALA A 409 -14.99 14.29 12.40
C ALA A 409 -15.22 14.08 10.89
N MET A 410 -16.15 13.21 10.51
CA MET A 410 -16.60 13.14 9.12
C MET A 410 -17.23 14.47 8.70
N SER A 411 -16.65 15.13 7.70
CA SER A 411 -17.17 16.35 7.07
C SER A 411 -17.15 16.20 5.55
N ARG A 412 -18.04 16.91 4.87
CA ARG A 412 -18.02 16.96 3.40
C ARG A 412 -17.02 17.96 2.87
N ASP A 413 -16.70 18.99 3.65
CA ASP A 413 -15.79 20.08 3.29
C ASP A 413 -14.36 19.83 3.80
N GLU A 414 -14.24 19.08 4.90
CA GLU A 414 -12.99 18.78 5.60
C GLU A 414 -12.75 17.26 5.64
N ARG A 415 -11.52 16.81 5.89
CA ARG A 415 -11.17 15.38 5.87
C ARG A 415 -10.86 14.85 7.28
N PRO A 416 -11.51 13.76 7.73
CA PRO A 416 -11.22 13.14 9.00
C PRO A 416 -9.76 12.66 9.05
N VAL A 417 -9.07 12.84 10.18
CA VAL A 417 -7.71 12.34 10.40
C VAL A 417 -7.63 11.50 11.66
N VAL A 418 -6.88 10.41 11.58
CA VAL A 418 -6.52 9.57 12.73
C VAL A 418 -5.00 9.45 12.79
N GLY A 419 -4.42 9.73 13.95
CA GLY A 419 -2.99 9.62 14.22
C GLY A 419 -2.62 8.36 14.99
N THR A 420 -1.43 7.83 14.71
CA THR A 420 -0.85 6.71 15.44
C THR A 420 0.61 6.96 15.75
N LEU A 421 1.00 6.59 16.97
CA LEU A 421 2.39 6.53 17.41
C LEU A 421 2.79 5.07 17.64
N VAL A 422 3.90 4.64 17.04
CA VAL A 422 4.44 3.28 17.20
C VAL A 422 5.85 3.38 17.79
N SER A 423 6.01 2.95 19.04
CA SER A 423 7.31 2.90 19.72
C SER A 423 7.25 1.95 20.92
N PRO A 424 8.34 1.26 21.30
CA PRO A 424 8.38 0.47 22.54
C PRO A 424 8.08 1.29 23.80
N VAL A 425 8.26 2.62 23.73
CA VAL A 425 8.00 3.56 24.83
C VAL A 425 6.82 4.49 24.54
N ALA A 426 5.89 4.07 23.68
CA ALA A 426 4.76 4.92 23.27
C ALA A 426 3.90 5.37 24.46
N ASP A 427 3.68 4.52 25.46
CA ASP A 427 2.94 4.88 26.67
C ASP A 427 3.67 6.00 27.45
N ARG A 428 5.00 5.91 27.60
CA ARG A 428 5.80 6.97 28.24
C ARG A 428 5.75 8.29 27.46
N ILE A 429 5.67 8.24 26.14
CA ILE A 429 5.54 9.45 25.30
C ILE A 429 4.15 10.07 25.51
N THR A 430 3.09 9.26 25.48
CA THR A 430 1.70 9.73 25.63
C THR A 430 1.33 10.15 27.04
N GLU A 431 2.01 9.67 28.08
CA GLU A 431 1.87 10.19 29.46
C GLU A 431 2.34 11.65 29.60
N ARG A 432 3.21 12.10 28.70
CA ARG A 432 3.89 13.40 28.79
C ARG A 432 3.42 14.39 27.73
N ILE A 433 3.12 13.89 26.55
CA ILE A 433 2.61 14.64 25.42
C ILE A 433 1.19 14.15 25.15
N ASP A 434 0.23 15.05 25.32
CA ASP A 434 -1.13 14.81 24.88
C ASP A 434 -1.12 14.63 23.35
N PHE A 435 -1.22 13.38 22.90
CA PHE A 435 -1.15 13.04 21.48
C PHE A 435 -2.44 13.38 20.75
N ASP A 436 -3.57 13.41 21.46
CA ASP A 436 -4.82 13.93 20.91
C ASP A 436 -4.68 15.42 20.61
N ASP A 437 -3.96 16.20 21.45
CA ASP A 437 -3.65 17.60 21.14
C ASP A 437 -2.79 17.77 19.88
N VAL A 438 -1.82 16.88 19.63
CA VAL A 438 -0.99 16.92 18.40
C VAL A 438 -1.88 16.71 17.17
N ILE A 439 -2.81 15.75 17.24
CA ILE A 439 -3.76 15.48 16.15
C ILE A 439 -4.85 16.56 16.04
N ALA A 440 -5.28 17.14 17.16
CA ALA A 440 -6.18 18.29 17.19
C ALA A 440 -5.52 19.53 16.54
N GLY A 441 -4.21 19.69 16.69
CA GLY A 441 -3.41 20.76 16.07
C GLY A 441 -3.50 20.75 14.55
N ILE A 442 -3.37 19.57 13.92
CA ILE A 442 -3.43 19.45 12.45
C ILE A 442 -4.86 19.53 11.89
N SER A 443 -5.85 19.07 12.67
CA SER A 443 -7.26 19.05 12.27
C SER A 443 -8.00 20.34 12.62
N GLY A 444 -7.45 21.18 13.51
CA GLY A 444 -8.11 22.38 14.00
C GLY A 444 -9.42 22.09 14.77
N SER A 445 -9.66 20.84 15.16
CA SER A 445 -10.90 20.36 15.78
C SER A 445 -10.59 19.43 16.95
N ALA A 446 -11.39 19.52 18.02
CA ALA A 446 -11.28 18.62 19.17
C ALA A 446 -11.68 17.18 18.80
N PRO A 447 -11.18 16.16 19.52
CA PRO A 447 -11.59 14.77 19.32
C PRO A 447 -13.12 14.58 19.37
N VAL A 448 -13.66 13.65 18.58
CA VAL A 448 -15.10 13.44 18.41
C VAL A 448 -15.75 12.81 19.65
N GLY A 449 -14.97 12.20 20.54
CA GLY A 449 -15.42 11.67 21.82
C GLY A 449 -14.45 10.65 22.41
N PRO A 450 -14.74 10.14 23.63
CA PRO A 450 -13.89 9.15 24.30
C PRO A 450 -13.94 7.74 23.67
N ASP A 451 -14.97 7.43 22.88
CA ASP A 451 -15.23 6.07 22.37
C ASP A 451 -14.64 5.78 20.97
N ASP A 452 -14.08 6.79 20.28
CA ASP A 452 -13.28 6.61 19.05
C ASP A 452 -12.14 7.65 19.02
N PRO A 453 -10.97 7.32 19.57
CA PRO A 453 -9.92 8.30 19.74
C PRO A 453 -9.30 8.64 18.38
N SER A 454 -9.23 9.94 18.09
CA SER A 454 -8.53 10.50 16.93
C SER A 454 -7.03 10.17 16.94
N ALA A 455 -6.49 9.74 18.07
CA ALA A 455 -5.09 9.38 18.23
C ALA A 455 -4.93 8.09 19.05
N PHE A 456 -4.00 7.21 18.69
CA PHE A 456 -3.66 6.05 19.52
C PHE A 456 -2.18 5.69 19.47
N ALA A 457 -1.73 4.93 20.46
CA ALA A 457 -0.36 4.49 20.62
C ALA A 457 -0.27 2.96 20.54
N VAL A 458 0.84 2.48 19.97
CA VAL A 458 1.17 1.05 19.84
C VAL A 458 2.56 0.83 20.42
N GLU A 459 2.64 0.02 21.47
CA GLU A 459 3.89 -0.39 22.11
C GLU A 459 4.61 -1.46 21.28
N SER A 460 5.27 -1.03 20.21
CA SER A 460 6.09 -1.89 19.36
C SER A 460 7.10 -1.08 18.55
N GLY A 461 7.98 -1.75 17.82
CA GLY A 461 9.06 -1.12 17.07
C GLY A 461 10.43 -1.40 17.69
N THR A 462 11.38 -0.55 17.33
CA THR A 462 12.74 -0.58 17.89
C THR A 462 12.94 0.60 18.84
N ASP A 463 13.78 0.41 19.86
CA ASP A 463 14.24 1.45 20.78
C ASP A 463 14.78 2.70 20.06
N ARG A 464 15.30 2.54 18.83
CA ARG A 464 15.98 3.62 18.12
C ARG A 464 15.06 4.47 17.26
N GLU A 465 13.77 4.12 17.20
CA GLU A 465 12.84 4.73 16.28
C GLU A 465 11.46 4.93 16.91
N THR A 466 10.76 5.93 16.40
CA THR A 466 9.35 6.15 16.68
C THR A 466 8.64 6.40 15.37
N GLY A 467 7.70 5.52 15.03
CA GLY A 467 6.82 5.69 13.89
C GLY A 467 5.70 6.67 14.23
N PHE A 468 5.49 7.67 13.38
CA PHE A 468 4.30 8.52 13.39
C PHE A 468 3.53 8.26 12.10
N VAL A 469 2.24 7.95 12.21
CA VAL A 469 1.39 7.64 11.05
C VAL A 469 0.13 8.46 11.14
N ALA A 470 -0.23 9.15 10.06
CA ALA A 470 -1.54 9.77 9.92
C ALA A 470 -2.34 9.08 8.81
N PHE A 471 -3.60 8.76 9.12
CA PHE A 471 -4.58 8.29 8.14
C PHE A 471 -5.59 9.40 7.89
N VAL A 472 -5.77 9.78 6.62
CA VAL A 472 -6.73 10.82 6.21
C VAL A 472 -7.85 10.16 5.41
N GLY A 473 -9.07 10.14 5.95
CA GLY A 473 -10.25 9.53 5.33
C GLY A 473 -11.06 10.48 4.47
N GLY A 474 -12.15 9.97 3.87
CA GLY A 474 -13.06 10.79 3.06
C GLY A 474 -12.40 11.44 1.84
N VAL A 475 -11.43 10.75 1.23
CA VAL A 475 -10.67 11.28 0.10
C VAL A 475 -11.38 10.95 -1.22
N LEU A 476 -11.68 11.99 -2.01
CA LEU A 476 -12.17 11.84 -3.38
C LEU A 476 -11.00 11.64 -4.35
N LEU A 477 -11.26 11.04 -5.51
CA LEU A 477 -10.26 11.02 -6.60
C LEU A 477 -9.77 12.43 -6.96
N ASP A 478 -10.68 13.40 -6.94
CA ASP A 478 -10.44 14.82 -7.20
C ASP A 478 -9.52 15.50 -6.16
N ASP A 479 -9.39 14.90 -4.97
CA ASP A 479 -8.52 15.40 -3.90
C ASP A 479 -7.05 15.05 -4.14
N LEU A 480 -6.75 14.02 -4.93
CA LEU A 480 -5.38 13.60 -5.16
C LEU A 480 -4.64 14.67 -5.97
N ARG A 481 -3.44 15.03 -5.53
CA ARG A 481 -2.59 16.06 -6.14
C ARG A 481 -2.34 15.77 -7.61
N LEU A 482 -1.96 14.53 -7.94
CA LEU A 482 -1.59 14.08 -9.28
C LEU A 482 -2.74 13.56 -10.14
N SER A 483 -3.98 13.63 -9.67
CA SER A 483 -5.13 13.09 -10.39
C SER A 483 -5.31 13.67 -11.81
N ASN A 484 -4.95 14.94 -12.01
CA ASN A 484 -4.99 15.56 -13.35
C ASN A 484 -3.86 15.03 -14.24
N GLU A 485 -2.65 14.92 -13.70
CA GLU A 485 -1.48 14.38 -14.41
C GLU A 485 -1.70 12.92 -14.82
N TYR A 486 -2.35 12.12 -13.96
CA TYR A 486 -2.75 10.75 -14.28
C TYR A 486 -3.77 10.73 -15.42
N LEU A 487 -4.81 11.57 -15.37
CA LEU A 487 -5.80 11.71 -16.44
C LEU A 487 -5.14 12.14 -17.77
N GLU A 488 -4.28 13.16 -17.75
CA GLU A 488 -3.56 13.63 -18.95
C GLU A 488 -2.68 12.53 -19.55
N SER A 489 -1.96 11.79 -18.70
CA SER A 489 -1.15 10.65 -19.14
C SER A 489 -2.03 9.56 -19.75
N TYR A 490 -3.18 9.26 -19.15
CA TYR A 490 -4.16 8.32 -19.69
C TYR A 490 -4.71 8.77 -21.04
N GLU A 491 -5.14 10.03 -21.19
CA GLU A 491 -5.68 10.56 -22.45
C GLU A 491 -4.63 10.54 -23.56
N ARG A 492 -3.38 10.92 -23.26
CA ARG A 492 -2.27 10.84 -24.22
C ARG A 492 -1.97 9.41 -24.62
N SER A 493 -1.96 8.48 -23.67
CA SER A 493 -1.80 7.05 -23.95
C SER A 493 -2.95 6.54 -24.82
N ALA A 494 -4.20 6.86 -24.50
CA ALA A 494 -5.37 6.47 -25.30
C ALA A 494 -5.33 7.03 -26.73
N LEU A 495 -4.83 8.27 -26.92
CA LEU A 495 -4.64 8.86 -28.25
C LEU A 495 -3.51 8.18 -29.05
N ALA A 496 -2.41 7.81 -28.39
CA ALA A 496 -1.27 7.17 -29.04
C ALA A 496 -1.53 5.69 -29.37
N GLU A 497 -2.27 5.00 -28.50
CA GLU A 497 -2.52 3.56 -28.56
C GLU A 497 -3.89 3.23 -29.22
N GLY A 498 -4.81 4.20 -29.36
CA GLY A 498 -6.09 4.02 -30.04
C GLY A 498 -7.03 3.06 -29.31
N THR A 499 -7.42 1.95 -29.96
CA THR A 499 -8.27 0.87 -29.38
C THR A 499 -7.62 0.16 -28.18
N ASP A 500 -6.31 0.34 -27.99
CA ASP A 500 -5.53 -0.25 -26.90
C ASP A 500 -5.70 0.46 -25.54
N ALA A 501 -6.52 1.51 -25.45
CA ALA A 501 -6.85 2.13 -24.17
C ALA A 501 -7.46 1.13 -23.17
N SER A 502 -8.20 0.12 -23.65
CA SER A 502 -8.73 -0.98 -22.84
C SER A 502 -7.63 -1.81 -22.17
N LEU A 503 -6.40 -1.81 -22.70
CA LEU A 503 -5.29 -2.59 -22.14
C LEU A 503 -4.79 -2.08 -20.79
N ARG A 504 -5.21 -0.87 -20.43
CA ARG A 504 -4.92 -0.23 -19.13
C ARG A 504 -5.98 -0.57 -18.07
N HIS A 505 -7.09 -1.19 -18.47
CA HIS A 505 -8.19 -1.54 -17.59
C HIS A 505 -8.13 -3.01 -17.17
N ALA A 506 -8.92 -3.34 -16.16
CA ALA A 506 -9.06 -4.69 -15.63
C ALA A 506 -10.50 -5.01 -15.19
N LEU A 507 -11.25 -4.00 -14.74
CA LEU A 507 -12.60 -4.18 -14.23
C LEU A 507 -13.61 -4.28 -15.38
N GLY A 508 -14.39 -5.36 -15.40
CA GLY A 508 -15.52 -5.53 -16.31
C GLY A 508 -15.16 -6.03 -17.72
N LEU A 509 -13.86 -6.28 -17.98
CA LEU A 509 -13.40 -6.72 -19.30
C LEU A 509 -14.03 -8.05 -19.72
N GLU A 510 -14.16 -8.98 -18.77
CA GLU A 510 -14.86 -10.26 -18.92
C GLU A 510 -16.37 -10.11 -19.14
N GLU A 511 -16.93 -8.95 -18.79
CA GLU A 511 -18.34 -8.58 -19.02
C GLU A 511 -18.49 -7.74 -20.31
N GLY A 512 -17.41 -7.50 -21.05
CA GLY A 512 -17.40 -6.75 -22.30
C GLY A 512 -17.46 -5.23 -22.14
N TYR A 513 -17.03 -4.67 -21.00
CA TYR A 513 -16.89 -3.23 -20.81
C TYR A 513 -15.64 -2.86 -20.02
N TYR A 514 -15.33 -1.57 -19.97
CA TYR A 514 -14.47 -1.01 -18.93
C TYR A 514 -15.04 0.32 -18.45
N VAL A 515 -14.54 0.80 -17.31
CA VAL A 515 -14.96 2.09 -16.74
C VAL A 515 -13.77 3.02 -16.62
N ARG A 516 -14.02 4.32 -16.86
CA ARG A 516 -12.99 5.34 -16.68
C ARG A 516 -13.57 6.64 -16.14
N ARG A 517 -12.73 7.38 -15.42
CA ARG A 517 -12.98 8.77 -15.07
C ARG A 517 -12.72 9.65 -16.29
N ARG A 518 -13.73 10.39 -16.75
CA ARG A 518 -13.64 11.36 -17.85
C ARG A 518 -13.11 12.72 -17.43
N ARG A 519 -13.36 13.10 -16.18
CA ARG A 519 -12.98 14.41 -15.65
C ARG A 519 -12.59 14.30 -14.19
N VAL A 520 -11.51 14.98 -13.85
CA VAL A 520 -11.11 15.27 -12.49
C VAL A 520 -11.23 16.78 -12.30
N GLY A 521 -11.92 17.20 -11.26
CA GLY A 521 -12.09 18.60 -10.87
C GLY A 521 -11.04 19.04 -9.85
N CYS A 522 -10.92 20.36 -9.68
CA CYS A 522 -10.13 20.94 -8.60
C CYS A 522 -11.07 21.44 -7.51
N LEU A 523 -11.20 20.71 -6.40
CA LEU A 523 -12.14 21.06 -5.32
C LEU A 523 -11.77 22.36 -4.58
N GLY A 524 -10.59 22.93 -4.84
CA GLY A 524 -10.26 24.31 -4.43
C GLY A 524 -11.07 25.37 -5.19
N ASN A 525 -11.59 25.05 -6.38
CA ASN A 525 -12.50 25.92 -7.13
C ASN A 525 -13.95 25.74 -6.64
N ARG A 526 -14.64 26.85 -6.40
CA ARG A 526 -16.04 26.86 -5.94
C ARG A 526 -16.98 26.13 -6.91
N ASP A 527 -16.74 26.24 -8.20
CA ASP A 527 -17.62 25.61 -9.21
C ASP A 527 -17.48 24.09 -9.16
N ASP A 528 -16.25 23.59 -9.06
CA ASP A 528 -15.96 22.16 -9.01
C ASP A 528 -16.34 21.52 -7.67
N ARG A 529 -16.40 22.29 -6.56
CA ARG A 529 -16.83 21.81 -5.25
C ARG A 529 -18.34 21.91 -4.99
N SER A 530 -19.07 22.70 -5.77
CA SER A 530 -20.50 23.03 -5.54
C SER A 530 -21.43 21.81 -5.45
N PHE A 531 -21.02 20.67 -6.00
CA PHE A 531 -21.79 19.43 -5.91
C PHE A 531 -21.74 18.80 -4.51
N LEU A 532 -20.77 19.12 -3.67
CA LEU A 532 -20.66 18.61 -2.30
C LEU A 532 -21.76 19.16 -1.37
N ASP A 533 -22.47 20.22 -1.79
CA ASP A 533 -23.64 20.75 -1.11
C ASP A 533 -24.88 19.85 -1.28
N ASP A 534 -24.89 18.91 -2.24
CA ASP A 534 -25.99 17.97 -2.44
C ASP A 534 -26.00 16.84 -1.39
N PRO A 535 -27.14 16.14 -1.16
CA PRO A 535 -27.17 14.90 -0.38
C PRO A 535 -26.25 13.81 -0.96
N ASP A 536 -25.74 12.90 -0.11
CA ASP A 536 -24.73 11.91 -0.51
C ASP A 536 -25.17 11.02 -1.68
N ASP A 537 -26.44 10.61 -1.73
CA ASP A 537 -26.99 9.84 -2.85
C ASP A 537 -26.97 10.62 -4.17
N ARG A 538 -27.22 11.94 -4.12
CA ARG A 538 -27.15 12.82 -5.29
C ARG A 538 -25.71 13.06 -5.72
N ILE A 539 -24.79 13.26 -4.77
CA ILE A 539 -23.36 13.36 -5.07
C ILE A 539 -22.93 12.11 -5.84
N ARG A 540 -23.21 10.94 -5.29
CA ARG A 540 -22.92 9.64 -5.93
C ARG A 540 -23.49 9.54 -7.35
N GLU A 541 -24.76 9.89 -7.53
CA GLU A 541 -25.42 9.87 -8.85
C GLU A 541 -24.78 10.84 -9.85
N ARG A 542 -24.45 12.06 -9.42
CA ARG A 542 -23.75 13.05 -10.25
C ARG A 542 -22.36 12.58 -10.63
N VAL A 543 -21.61 12.02 -9.69
CA VAL A 543 -20.27 11.49 -9.96
C VAL A 543 -20.35 10.34 -10.98
N LEU A 544 -21.28 9.40 -10.80
CA LEU A 544 -21.50 8.29 -11.74
C LEU A 544 -21.91 8.78 -13.13
N THR A 545 -22.78 9.77 -13.22
CA THR A 545 -23.39 10.21 -14.49
C THR A 545 -22.52 11.22 -15.23
N ASP A 546 -21.95 12.19 -14.52
CA ASP A 546 -21.27 13.34 -15.13
C ASP A 546 -19.77 13.09 -15.31
N ARG A 547 -19.19 12.19 -14.52
CA ARG A 547 -17.73 12.06 -14.41
C ARG A 547 -17.20 10.66 -14.71
N VAL A 548 -18.01 9.62 -14.59
CA VAL A 548 -17.64 8.25 -14.93
C VAL A 548 -18.27 7.86 -16.27
N GLU A 549 -17.51 7.14 -17.09
CA GLU A 549 -17.99 6.56 -18.34
C GLU A 549 -17.80 5.04 -18.30
N THR A 550 -18.85 4.32 -18.66
CA THR A 550 -18.77 2.92 -19.05
C THR A 550 -18.61 2.84 -20.55
N VAL A 551 -17.53 2.21 -21.01
CA VAL A 551 -17.23 2.01 -22.42
C VAL A 551 -17.45 0.54 -22.74
N GLU A 552 -18.40 0.26 -23.65
CA GLU A 552 -18.58 -1.08 -24.20
C GLU A 552 -17.38 -1.44 -25.09
N LEU A 553 -16.82 -2.63 -24.88
CA LEU A 553 -15.87 -3.21 -25.82
C LEU A 553 -16.67 -3.57 -27.07
N GLY A 554 -16.32 -3.00 -28.22
CA GLY A 554 -17.04 -3.21 -29.47
C GLY A 554 -17.12 -4.69 -29.82
N ARG A 555 -18.25 -5.33 -29.53
CA ARG A 555 -18.56 -6.72 -29.89
C ARG A 555 -18.82 -6.88 -31.41
N GLY A 556 -18.84 -5.77 -32.15
CA GLY A 556 -19.23 -5.67 -33.55
C GLY A 556 -18.07 -5.74 -34.52
N GLY A 557 -17.73 -6.95 -34.95
CA GLY A 557 -16.77 -7.22 -36.03
C GLY A 557 -16.38 -8.69 -36.20
N ARG A 558 -16.87 -9.61 -35.36
CA ARG A 558 -16.44 -11.02 -35.33
C ARG A 558 -17.32 -11.96 -36.16
N SER A 559 -17.74 -11.52 -37.35
CA SER A 559 -18.26 -12.42 -38.39
C SER A 559 -17.75 -11.99 -39.75
N GLY A 560 -16.70 -12.66 -40.25
CA GLY A 560 -16.37 -12.65 -41.67
C GLY A 560 -14.91 -12.33 -42.01
N SER A 561 -14.04 -13.32 -41.90
CA SER A 561 -13.24 -13.80 -43.04
C SER A 561 -12.55 -15.10 -42.66
N GLU A 562 -12.75 -16.09 -43.52
CA GLU A 562 -12.32 -17.51 -43.46
C GLU A 562 -10.84 -17.74 -43.20
#